data_AF-A0A812ZHS1-F1
#
_entry.id   AF-A0A812ZHS1-F1
#
_cell.length_a   1.000
_cell.length_b   1.000
_cell.length_c   1.000
_cell.angle_alpha   90.00
_cell.angle_beta   90.00
_cell.angle_gamma   90.00
#
_symmetry.space_group_name_H-M   'P 1'
#
loop_
_entity.id
_entity.type
_entity.pdbx_description
1 polymer ?
#
loop_
_entity_poly.entity_id
_entity_poly.type
_entity_poly.pdbx_seq_one_letter_code
_entity_poly.pdbx_strand_id
1 'polypeptide(L)'
;MYSGQSSTLSQGHRGITVQELWDFYDPESSWLEAQRWRCGICHKSCCCEKCVEPEPTQEAETRTQEEGEDEGGSDDNFAEEVVEQIGAVFAGIERKVAEEKRAWRMCFNRFKPETHGRCSHCGAEGGPGRWEERNLYEVVEHMVKPICAQLRVSYVELLRRGPEGEEMEGVKPDTFVSHWWGEEFPKFVRTLTCFAEARSRRLPWTVCTTPHRNPKTWAFWICAFANNQYAIEHALGDFSSDVTPRTAVMTSAFATALDAVSDVVAVLDDRAIIYTRIWCCFELFSVARLIPDR
;
A
#
# COMPACT_ATOMS: atom_id res chain seq x y z
N MET A 1 17.24 19.97 -27.76
CA MET A 1 16.68 21.01 -26.88
C MET A 1 15.32 20.50 -26.41
N TYR A 2 15.27 19.83 -25.26
CA TYR A 2 14.00 19.44 -24.64
C TYR A 2 13.46 20.66 -23.90
N SER A 3 12.39 21.25 -24.42
CA SER A 3 11.61 22.27 -23.75
C SER A 3 11.00 21.68 -22.48
N GLY A 4 11.51 22.09 -21.33
CA GLY A 4 10.98 21.74 -20.02
C GLY A 4 9.58 22.32 -19.86
N GLN A 5 8.56 21.51 -20.11
CA GLN A 5 7.28 21.69 -19.44
C GLN A 5 7.50 21.27 -17.99
N SER A 6 7.56 22.25 -17.09
CA SER A 6 7.38 21.99 -15.66
C SER A 6 5.96 21.43 -15.52
N SER A 7 5.85 20.11 -15.57
CA SER A 7 4.60 19.41 -15.28
C SER A 7 4.34 19.63 -13.80
N THR A 8 3.46 20.56 -13.48
CA THR A 8 2.89 20.69 -12.15
C THR A 8 2.19 19.38 -11.84
N LEU A 9 2.90 18.46 -11.18
CA LEU A 9 2.32 17.23 -10.67
C LEU A 9 1.12 17.63 -9.82
N SER A 10 -0.06 17.08 -10.11
CA SER A 10 -1.22 17.32 -9.25
C SER A 10 -0.86 16.88 -7.83
N GLN A 11 -1.39 17.58 -6.82
CA GLN A 11 -0.91 17.53 -5.43
C GLN A 11 -0.84 16.10 -4.85
N GLY A 12 -1.64 15.14 -5.35
CA GLY A 12 -1.61 13.73 -4.96
C GLY A 12 -0.48 12.86 -5.55
N HIS A 13 0.33 13.41 -6.47
CA HIS A 13 1.42 12.69 -7.15
C HIS A 13 2.80 12.98 -6.60
N ARG A 14 2.92 13.63 -5.43
CA ARG A 14 4.23 13.84 -4.80
C ARG A 14 4.67 12.55 -4.09
N GLY A 15 5.91 12.13 -4.32
CA GLY A 15 6.56 11.07 -3.54
C GLY A 15 7.18 11.61 -2.24
N ILE A 16 7.49 10.72 -1.31
CA ILE A 16 8.34 11.00 -0.15
C ILE A 16 9.74 10.48 -0.44
N THR A 17 10.77 11.32 -0.28
CA THR A 17 12.16 10.87 -0.48
C THR A 17 12.63 9.96 0.65
N VAL A 18 13.67 9.16 0.42
CA VAL A 18 14.33 8.39 1.50
C VAL A 18 14.77 9.32 2.62
N GLN A 19 15.33 10.48 2.32
CA GLN A 19 15.72 11.44 3.36
C GLN A 19 14.52 11.94 4.16
N GLU A 20 13.44 12.35 3.50
CA GLU A 20 12.21 12.81 4.18
C GLU A 20 11.56 11.70 5.02
N LEU A 21 11.62 10.45 4.55
CA LEU A 21 11.11 9.30 5.29
C LEU A 21 11.93 9.06 6.58
N TRP A 22 13.25 9.24 6.52
CA TRP A 22 14.11 9.19 7.70
C TRP A 22 13.92 10.41 8.61
N ASP A 23 13.74 11.62 8.06
CA ASP A 23 13.45 12.83 8.85
C ASP A 23 12.11 12.71 9.61
N PHE A 24 11.14 12.00 9.03
CA PHE A 24 9.89 11.62 9.70
C PHE A 24 10.08 10.52 10.77
N TYR A 25 11.00 9.58 10.53
CA TYR A 25 11.23 8.41 11.39
C TYR A 25 12.09 8.73 12.61
N ASP A 26 13.23 9.38 12.42
CA ASP A 26 14.30 9.52 13.42
C ASP A 26 13.85 10.15 14.74
N PRO A 27 13.06 11.24 14.75
CA PRO A 27 12.58 11.86 15.99
C PRO A 27 11.74 10.90 16.86
N GLU A 28 11.05 9.96 16.23
CA GLU A 28 10.13 9.01 16.90
C GLU A 28 10.68 7.58 16.95
N SER A 29 11.95 7.37 16.56
CA SER A 29 12.59 6.04 16.47
C SER A 29 12.41 5.20 17.74
N SER A 30 12.58 5.81 18.92
CA SER A 30 12.38 5.12 20.21
C SER A 30 10.94 4.60 20.42
N TRP A 31 9.93 5.33 19.94
CA TRP A 31 8.53 4.92 20.00
C TRP A 31 8.19 3.90 18.92
N LEU A 32 8.76 4.04 17.73
CA LEU A 32 8.56 3.17 16.58
C LEU A 32 9.17 1.78 16.79
N GLU A 33 10.37 1.72 17.35
CA GLU A 33 11.14 0.49 17.61
C GLU A 33 10.79 -0.17 18.95
N ALA A 34 9.96 0.49 19.78
CA ALA A 34 9.51 -0.08 21.05
C ALA A 34 8.78 -1.41 20.83
N GLN A 35 9.44 -2.50 21.25
CA GLN A 35 8.89 -3.84 21.19
C GLN A 35 7.67 -3.96 22.10
N ARG A 36 6.62 -4.57 21.57
CA ARG A 36 5.41 -4.85 22.33
C ARG A 36 4.77 -6.15 21.91
N TRP A 37 4.19 -6.80 22.90
CA TRP A 37 3.53 -8.05 22.71
C TRP A 37 2.16 -7.86 22.04
N ARG A 38 1.95 -8.59 20.94
CA ARG A 38 0.68 -8.65 20.24
C ARG A 38 0.14 -10.07 20.26
N CYS A 39 -1.03 -10.22 20.88
CA CYS A 39 -1.69 -11.51 20.94
C CYS A 39 -2.19 -11.95 19.56
N GLY A 40 -2.01 -13.21 19.23
CA GLY A 40 -2.51 -13.84 18.01
C GLY A 40 -4.03 -14.06 18.00
N ILE A 41 -4.77 -13.51 18.97
CA ILE A 41 -6.23 -13.54 19.01
C ILE A 41 -6.79 -12.19 18.53
N CYS A 42 -6.35 -11.11 19.18
CA CYS A 42 -6.72 -9.73 18.93
C CYS A 42 -6.01 -9.09 17.73
N HIS A 43 -4.77 -9.51 17.44
CA HIS A 43 -3.94 -8.99 16.35
C HIS A 43 -3.71 -10.02 15.24
N LYS A 44 -4.58 -11.04 15.15
CA LYS A 44 -4.77 -11.78 13.89
C LYS A 44 -5.32 -10.77 12.88
N SER A 45 -4.42 -10.05 12.22
CA SER A 45 -4.62 -9.44 10.89
C SER A 45 -6.09 -9.24 10.51
N CYS A 46 -6.73 -8.18 11.03
CA CYS A 46 -8.06 -7.71 10.63
C CYS A 46 -9.16 -8.79 10.42
N CYS A 47 -9.32 -9.74 11.35
CA CYS A 47 -10.52 -10.60 11.40
C CYS A 47 -11.20 -10.53 12.77
N CYS A 48 -11.28 -9.35 13.39
CA CYS A 48 -12.24 -9.21 14.48
C CYS A 48 -13.65 -9.20 13.86
N GLU A 49 -14.58 -9.93 14.46
CA GLU A 49 -16.00 -9.98 14.03
C GLU A 49 -16.67 -8.61 13.99
N LYS A 50 -16.06 -7.57 14.58
CA LYS A 50 -16.52 -6.18 14.49
C LYS A 50 -16.17 -5.47 13.16
N CYS A 51 -15.36 -6.07 12.31
CA CYS A 51 -15.04 -5.58 10.95
C CYS A 51 -15.73 -6.39 9.85
N VAL A 52 -16.55 -7.39 10.20
CA VAL A 52 -17.52 -7.97 9.27
C VAL A 52 -18.72 -7.03 9.31
N GLU A 53 -19.04 -6.39 8.19
CA GLU A 53 -20.30 -5.65 8.08
C GLU A 53 -21.44 -6.59 8.52
N PRO A 54 -22.42 -6.12 9.31
CA PRO A 54 -23.55 -6.97 9.65
C PRO A 54 -24.14 -7.52 8.35
N GLU A 55 -24.33 -8.85 8.28
CA GLU A 55 -25.01 -9.46 7.14
C GLU A 55 -26.26 -8.65 6.82
N PRO A 56 -26.49 -8.28 5.54
CA PRO A 56 -27.66 -7.51 5.17
C PRO A 56 -28.88 -8.26 5.71
N THR A 57 -29.60 -7.62 6.63
CA THR A 57 -30.83 -8.17 7.15
C THR A 57 -31.77 -8.41 5.98
N GLN A 58 -32.38 -9.60 5.92
CA GLN A 58 -33.29 -10.09 4.88
C GLN A 58 -34.56 -9.23 4.66
N GLU A 59 -34.61 -8.00 5.15
CA GLU A 59 -35.77 -7.10 5.06
C GLU A 59 -35.73 -6.15 3.83
N ALA A 60 -34.73 -6.26 2.95
CA ALA A 60 -34.69 -5.47 1.70
C ALA A 60 -35.30 -6.17 0.47
N GLU A 61 -35.78 -7.41 0.60
CA GLU A 61 -36.43 -8.15 -0.49
C GLU A 61 -37.96 -7.96 -0.49
N THR A 62 -38.45 -6.73 -0.63
CA THR A 62 -39.83 -6.50 -1.09
C THR A 62 -39.96 -5.10 -1.69
N ARG A 63 -39.42 -4.90 -2.88
CA ARG A 63 -39.90 -3.78 -3.73
C ARG A 63 -39.81 -4.11 -5.21
N THR A 64 -40.98 -4.51 -5.72
CA THR A 64 -41.49 -4.33 -7.09
C THR A 64 -40.62 -4.82 -8.24
N GLN A 65 -40.90 -6.06 -8.65
CA GLN A 65 -40.90 -6.47 -10.06
C GLN A 65 -41.93 -5.60 -10.82
N GLU A 66 -41.44 -4.69 -11.65
CA GLU A 66 -42.12 -4.32 -12.90
C GLU A 66 -41.16 -4.68 -14.03
N GLU A 67 -41.49 -5.77 -14.71
CA GLU A 67 -40.74 -6.34 -15.82
C GLU A 67 -40.90 -5.45 -17.06
N GLY A 68 -39.81 -4.82 -17.47
CA GLY A 68 -39.58 -4.38 -18.84
C GLY A 68 -38.52 -5.30 -19.45
N GLU A 69 -38.93 -6.21 -20.32
CA GLU A 69 -38.05 -7.01 -21.15
C GLU A 69 -37.32 -6.07 -22.12
N ASP A 70 -36.05 -5.77 -21.86
CA ASP A 70 -35.15 -5.16 -22.82
C ASP A 70 -33.99 -6.14 -23.07
N GLU A 71 -33.96 -6.69 -24.27
CA GLU A 71 -32.97 -7.66 -24.74
C GLU A 71 -31.60 -6.98 -24.91
N GLY A 72 -30.86 -6.83 -23.81
CA GLY A 72 -29.49 -6.30 -23.78
C GLY A 72 -28.44 -7.40 -23.59
N GLY A 73 -28.30 -8.31 -24.54
CA GLY A 73 -27.27 -9.34 -24.51
C GLY A 73 -25.89 -8.81 -24.90
N SER A 74 -25.01 -8.53 -23.92
CA SER A 74 -23.54 -8.53 -24.15
C SER A 74 -22.66 -8.52 -22.89
N ASP A 75 -23.17 -8.10 -21.72
CA ASP A 75 -22.29 -7.78 -20.58
C ASP A 75 -21.99 -8.94 -19.63
N ASP A 76 -22.82 -9.99 -19.60
CA ASP A 76 -22.62 -11.14 -18.69
C ASP A 76 -21.37 -11.96 -19.00
N ASN A 77 -21.01 -12.09 -20.29
CA ASN A 77 -19.79 -12.82 -20.69
C ASN A 77 -18.51 -12.11 -20.26
N PHE A 78 -18.53 -10.78 -20.12
CA PHE A 78 -17.36 -10.01 -19.70
C PHE A 78 -17.07 -10.20 -18.20
N ALA A 79 -18.12 -10.26 -17.37
CA ALA A 79 -17.97 -10.48 -15.94
C ALA A 79 -17.36 -11.86 -15.65
N GLU A 80 -17.83 -12.92 -16.33
CA GLU A 80 -17.26 -14.26 -16.19
C GLU A 80 -15.79 -14.32 -16.64
N GLU A 81 -15.45 -13.71 -17.78
CA GLU A 81 -14.08 -13.69 -18.28
C GLU A 81 -13.14 -12.95 -17.32
N VAL A 82 -13.58 -11.82 -16.76
CA VAL A 82 -12.80 -11.06 -15.77
C VAL A 82 -12.61 -11.86 -14.48
N VAL A 83 -13.65 -12.53 -13.97
CA VAL A 83 -13.55 -13.38 -12.78
C VAL A 83 -12.59 -14.54 -13.02
N GLU A 84 -12.64 -15.18 -14.19
CA GLU A 84 -11.70 -16.25 -14.54
C GLU A 84 -10.26 -15.73 -14.66
N GLN A 85 -10.05 -14.60 -15.32
CA GLN A 85 -8.73 -13.97 -15.45
C GLN A 85 -8.15 -13.57 -14.08
N ILE A 86 -8.98 -13.00 -13.20
CA ILE A 86 -8.63 -12.67 -11.82
C ILE A 86 -8.28 -13.95 -11.06
N GLY A 87 -9.10 -14.99 -11.17
CA GLY A 87 -8.86 -16.30 -10.55
C GLY A 87 -7.54 -16.92 -10.99
N ALA A 88 -7.22 -16.87 -12.29
CA ALA A 88 -5.95 -17.36 -12.84
C ALA A 88 -4.74 -16.56 -12.32
N VAL A 89 -4.87 -15.23 -12.19
CA VAL A 89 -3.84 -14.38 -11.58
C VAL A 89 -3.65 -14.72 -10.12
N PHE A 90 -4.72 -14.83 -9.32
CA PHE A 90 -4.64 -15.22 -7.92
C PHE A 90 -3.99 -16.59 -7.76
N ALA A 91 -4.37 -17.59 -8.57
CA ALA A 91 -3.71 -18.89 -8.56
C ALA A 91 -2.23 -18.81 -8.95
N GLY A 92 -1.86 -17.93 -9.88
CA GLY A 92 -0.48 -17.66 -10.26
C GLY A 92 0.32 -17.00 -9.13
N ILE A 93 -0.28 -16.02 -8.46
CA ILE A 93 0.27 -15.36 -7.27
C ILE A 93 0.44 -16.39 -6.16
N GLU A 94 -0.58 -17.16 -5.82
CA GLU A 94 -0.51 -18.20 -4.78
C GLU A 94 0.59 -19.22 -5.05
N ARG A 95 0.78 -19.66 -6.31
CA ARG A 95 1.91 -20.53 -6.68
C ARG A 95 3.25 -19.86 -6.43
N LYS A 96 3.44 -18.63 -6.93
CA LYS A 96 4.68 -17.86 -6.70
C LYS A 96 4.92 -17.63 -5.20
N VAL A 97 3.88 -17.31 -4.45
CA VAL A 97 3.91 -17.15 -3.00
C VAL A 97 4.28 -18.46 -2.33
N ALA A 98 3.78 -19.59 -2.79
CA ALA A 98 4.13 -20.90 -2.24
C ALA A 98 5.59 -21.28 -2.56
N GLU A 99 6.08 -20.95 -3.76
CA GLU A 99 7.47 -21.14 -4.18
C GLU A 99 8.42 -20.27 -3.35
N GLU A 100 8.13 -18.97 -3.26
CA GLU A 100 8.85 -18.02 -2.41
C GLU A 100 8.78 -18.46 -0.95
N LYS A 101 7.60 -18.78 -0.42
CA LYS A 101 7.47 -19.33 0.95
C LYS A 101 8.26 -20.61 1.15
N ARG A 102 8.42 -21.49 0.15
CA ARG A 102 9.28 -22.67 0.26
C ARG A 102 10.75 -22.28 0.29
N ALA A 103 11.19 -21.38 -0.59
CA ALA A 103 12.55 -20.84 -0.59
C ALA A 103 12.88 -20.14 0.74
N TRP A 104 11.92 -19.36 1.27
CA TRP A 104 12.02 -18.64 2.53
C TRP A 104 11.94 -19.54 3.76
N ARG A 105 11.08 -20.57 3.77
CA ARG A 105 11.01 -21.56 4.87
C ARG A 105 12.32 -22.30 5.07
N MET A 106 13.11 -22.50 4.01
CA MET A 106 14.45 -23.08 4.12
C MET A 106 15.45 -22.12 4.81
N CYS A 107 15.24 -20.81 4.71
CA CYS A 107 16.10 -19.80 5.34
C CYS A 107 15.66 -19.40 6.77
N PHE A 108 14.37 -19.49 7.10
CA PHE A 108 13.81 -18.88 8.33
C PHE A 108 13.23 -19.85 9.35
N ASN A 109 13.65 -21.12 9.36
CA ASN A 109 13.20 -22.12 10.33
C ASN A 109 13.74 -21.91 11.78
N ARG A 110 14.00 -20.66 12.18
CA ARG A 110 14.61 -20.28 13.46
C ARG A 110 13.77 -19.37 14.34
N PHE A 111 12.55 -19.02 13.94
CA PHE A 111 11.64 -18.28 14.82
C PHE A 111 10.89 -19.25 15.73
N LYS A 112 11.40 -19.43 16.95
CA LYS A 112 10.56 -19.90 18.05
C LYS A 112 9.65 -18.72 18.42
N PRO A 113 8.32 -18.82 18.32
CA PRO A 113 7.46 -17.80 18.88
C PRO A 113 7.77 -17.73 20.36
N GLU A 114 8.29 -16.60 20.83
CA GLU A 114 8.30 -16.31 22.25
C GLU A 114 6.84 -16.38 22.71
N THR A 115 6.56 -17.10 23.79
CA THR A 115 5.20 -17.57 24.11
C THR A 115 4.48 -16.72 25.16
N HIS A 116 5.11 -15.65 25.65
CA HIS A 116 4.60 -14.91 26.80
C HIS A 116 4.86 -13.40 26.70
N GLY A 117 3.78 -12.65 26.90
CA GLY A 117 3.76 -11.20 27.08
C GLY A 117 2.33 -10.76 27.41
N ARG A 118 2.17 -9.49 27.81
CA ARG A 118 0.85 -8.88 28.04
C ARG A 118 0.46 -8.06 26.82
N CYS A 119 -0.68 -8.36 26.22
CA CYS A 119 -1.12 -7.65 25.04
C CYS A 119 -1.51 -6.20 25.37
N SER A 120 -0.95 -5.24 24.65
CA SER A 120 -1.26 -3.82 24.83
C SER A 120 -2.69 -3.43 24.45
N HIS A 121 -3.37 -4.23 23.63
CA HIS A 121 -4.73 -3.95 23.16
C HIS A 121 -5.81 -4.59 24.04
N CYS A 122 -5.76 -5.90 24.26
CA CYS A 122 -6.80 -6.61 25.03
C CYS A 122 -6.39 -6.94 26.47
N GLY A 123 -5.15 -6.66 26.88
CA GLY A 123 -4.65 -6.98 28.21
C GLY A 123 -4.40 -8.47 28.47
N ALA A 124 -4.67 -9.36 27.51
CA ALA A 124 -4.48 -10.81 27.68
C ALA A 124 -3.01 -11.13 28.00
N GLU A 125 -2.82 -12.00 29.00
CA GLU A 125 -1.52 -12.50 29.45
C GLU A 125 -1.38 -13.96 29.05
N GLY A 126 -0.24 -14.32 28.45
CA GLY A 126 0.00 -15.68 27.96
C GLY A 126 -0.86 -16.04 26.74
N GLY A 127 -0.37 -16.98 25.93
CA GLY A 127 -1.02 -17.41 24.69
C GLY A 127 -0.17 -17.14 23.44
N PRO A 128 -0.61 -17.58 22.25
CA PRO A 128 0.14 -17.34 21.03
C PRO A 128 0.20 -15.85 20.74
N GLY A 129 1.40 -15.33 20.47
CA GLY A 129 1.62 -13.93 20.12
C GLY A 129 3.04 -13.74 19.61
N ARG A 130 3.39 -12.48 19.34
CA ARG A 130 4.74 -12.10 18.97
C ARG A 130 5.05 -10.68 19.42
N TRP A 131 6.32 -10.40 19.63
CA TRP A 131 6.82 -9.05 19.80
C TRP A 131 6.89 -8.40 18.42
N GLU A 132 6.26 -7.24 18.29
CA GLU A 132 6.32 -6.44 17.07
C GLU A 132 6.54 -4.96 17.41
N GLU A 133 7.16 -4.25 16.47
CA GLU A 133 7.31 -2.81 16.42
C GLU A 133 5.98 -2.11 16.03
N ARG A 134 6.00 -0.77 15.88
CA ARG A 134 4.87 0.00 15.33
C ARG A 134 4.65 -0.34 13.88
N ASN A 135 3.38 -0.52 13.48
CA ASN A 135 3.01 -0.71 12.09
C ASN A 135 2.38 0.58 11.52
N LEU A 136 2.09 0.58 10.23
CA LEU A 136 1.66 1.78 9.53
C LEU A 136 0.25 2.27 9.94
N TYR A 137 -0.64 1.38 10.43
CA TYR A 137 -1.91 1.82 11.01
C TYR A 137 -1.70 2.80 12.16
N GLU A 138 -0.68 2.53 12.99
CA GLU A 138 -0.40 3.33 14.17
C GLU A 138 0.43 4.56 13.87
N VAL A 139 1.32 4.46 12.89
CA VAL A 139 2.01 5.63 12.34
C VAL A 139 1.00 6.61 11.76
N VAL A 140 0.00 6.11 11.02
CA VAL A 140 -1.06 6.96 10.47
C VAL A 140 -1.86 7.62 11.59
N GLU A 141 -2.30 6.84 12.59
CA GLU A 141 -3.15 7.34 13.66
C GLU A 141 -2.43 8.30 14.62
N HIS A 142 -1.19 8.00 15.00
CA HIS A 142 -0.47 8.74 16.04
C HIS A 142 0.51 9.79 15.51
N MET A 143 0.90 9.73 14.24
CA MET A 143 1.85 10.67 13.65
C MET A 143 1.25 11.42 12.45
N VAL A 144 0.85 10.70 11.38
CA VAL A 144 0.43 11.34 10.12
C VAL A 144 -0.83 12.20 10.32
N LYS A 145 -1.90 11.63 10.89
CA LYS A 145 -3.15 12.36 11.12
C LYS A 145 -2.94 13.59 12.01
N PRO A 146 -2.30 13.50 13.20
CA PRO A 146 -2.03 14.67 14.03
C PRO A 146 -1.26 15.77 13.31
N ILE A 147 -0.19 15.41 12.59
CA ILE A 147 0.63 16.36 11.83
C ILE A 147 -0.20 17.06 10.74
N CYS A 148 -1.09 16.33 10.07
CA CYS A 148 -1.90 16.86 8.98
C CYS A 148 -3.24 17.47 9.44
N ALA A 149 -3.53 17.49 10.75
CA ALA A 149 -4.86 17.81 11.28
C ALA A 149 -5.34 19.23 10.95
N GLN A 150 -4.43 20.19 10.95
CA GLN A 150 -4.77 21.60 10.74
C GLN A 150 -5.27 21.87 9.32
N LEU A 151 -4.62 21.26 8.33
CA LEU A 151 -4.91 21.49 6.91
C LEU A 151 -5.75 20.40 6.28
N ARG A 152 -5.86 19.23 6.93
CA ARG A 152 -6.58 18.04 6.44
C ARG A 152 -6.15 17.65 5.02
N VAL A 153 -4.85 17.56 4.83
CA VAL A 153 -4.19 17.19 3.57
C VAL A 153 -3.41 15.89 3.74
N SER A 154 -2.87 15.34 2.66
CA SER A 154 -1.90 14.24 2.78
C SER A 154 -0.57 14.71 3.34
N TYR A 155 0.24 13.80 3.86
CA TYR A 155 1.54 14.15 4.46
C TYR A 155 2.50 14.72 3.42
N VAL A 156 2.53 14.14 2.22
CA VAL A 156 3.38 14.65 1.13
C VAL A 156 2.92 16.04 0.67
N GLU A 157 1.62 16.33 0.68
CA GLU A 157 1.14 17.68 0.37
C GLU A 157 1.58 18.69 1.44
N LEU A 158 1.56 18.29 2.72
CA LEU A 158 2.08 19.12 3.80
C LEU A 158 3.58 19.42 3.62
N LEU A 159 4.38 18.40 3.26
CA LEU A 159 5.81 18.59 2.99
C LEU A 159 6.05 19.62 1.88
N ARG A 160 5.20 19.66 0.85
CA ARG A 160 5.33 20.65 -0.24
C ARG A 160 5.20 22.09 0.25
N ARG A 161 4.43 22.36 1.31
CA ARG A 161 4.15 23.73 1.77
C ARG A 161 5.31 24.37 2.57
N GLY A 162 6.37 23.62 2.84
CA GLY A 162 7.53 24.09 3.59
C GLY A 162 7.19 24.54 5.02
N PRO A 163 8.22 24.83 5.85
CA PRO A 163 8.01 25.34 7.21
C PRO A 163 7.50 26.80 7.24
N GLU A 164 7.80 27.59 6.19
CA GLU A 164 7.47 29.02 6.11
C GLU A 164 6.28 29.32 5.17
N GLY A 165 5.56 28.28 4.72
CA GLY A 165 4.43 28.42 3.80
C GLY A 165 4.83 28.58 2.33
N GLU A 166 6.11 28.40 2.00
CA GLU A 166 6.62 28.40 0.63
C GLU A 166 6.22 27.11 -0.10
N GLU A 167 5.62 27.24 -1.28
CA GLU A 167 5.40 26.07 -2.14
C GLU A 167 6.73 25.58 -2.73
N MET A 168 7.22 24.46 -2.23
CA MET A 168 8.34 23.73 -2.83
C MET A 168 7.91 23.02 -4.12
N GLU A 169 8.88 22.77 -4.99
CA GLU A 169 8.67 21.97 -6.19
C GLU A 169 8.22 20.55 -5.80
N GLY A 170 7.28 19.99 -6.59
CA GLY A 170 6.80 18.64 -6.37
C GLY A 170 7.89 17.61 -6.60
N VAL A 171 8.06 16.68 -5.65
CA VAL A 171 8.94 15.52 -5.83
C VAL A 171 8.20 14.45 -6.62
N LYS A 172 8.60 14.18 -7.86
CA LYS A 172 8.06 13.05 -8.63
C LYS A 172 8.46 11.73 -7.98
N PRO A 173 7.53 10.79 -7.71
CA PRO A 173 7.87 9.47 -7.23
C PRO A 173 8.59 8.69 -8.32
N ASP A 174 9.64 7.99 -7.94
CA ASP A 174 10.37 7.07 -8.81
C ASP A 174 9.76 5.68 -8.79
N THR A 175 9.27 5.30 -7.61
CA THR A 175 8.81 3.94 -7.37
C THR A 175 7.50 3.96 -6.59
N PHE A 176 6.51 3.24 -7.08
CA PHE A 176 5.29 2.96 -6.34
C PHE A 176 5.55 1.82 -5.35
N VAL A 177 5.09 1.96 -4.11
CA VAL A 177 5.27 0.95 -3.07
C VAL A 177 3.98 0.18 -2.86
N SER A 178 3.97 -1.09 -3.28
CA SER A 178 2.92 -2.04 -2.92
C SER A 178 3.27 -2.69 -1.58
N HIS A 179 2.45 -2.43 -0.55
CA HIS A 179 2.69 -2.92 0.80
C HIS A 179 1.39 -3.04 1.58
N TRP A 180 1.40 -3.83 2.67
CA TRP A 180 0.31 -3.84 3.64
C TRP A 180 0.66 -2.97 4.86
N TRP A 181 -0.37 -2.41 5.51
CA TRP A 181 -0.17 -1.49 6.63
C TRP A 181 0.19 -2.17 7.95
N GLY A 182 -0.01 -3.48 8.05
CA GLY A 182 0.27 -4.20 9.29
C GLY A 182 1.74 -4.59 9.47
N GLU A 183 2.60 -4.30 8.49
CA GLU A 183 4.04 -4.57 8.55
C GLU A 183 4.70 -3.60 9.54
N GLU A 184 5.74 -4.08 10.20
CA GLU A 184 6.54 -3.27 11.13
C GLU A 184 7.20 -2.10 10.36
N PHE A 185 6.79 -0.88 10.70
CA PHE A 185 7.23 0.33 10.03
C PHE A 185 8.75 0.51 10.02
N PRO A 186 9.50 0.23 11.10
CA PRO A 186 10.96 0.26 11.02
C PRO A 186 11.54 -0.71 9.98
N LYS A 187 11.02 -1.93 9.88
CA LYS A 187 11.44 -2.89 8.84
C LYS A 187 11.09 -2.39 7.45
N PHE A 188 9.92 -1.78 7.29
CA PHE A 188 9.48 -1.16 6.05
C PHE A 188 10.43 -0.02 5.60
N VAL A 189 10.78 0.93 6.48
CA VAL A 189 11.70 2.04 6.18
C VAL A 189 13.09 1.52 5.79
N ARG A 190 13.63 0.55 6.56
CA ARG A 190 14.91 -0.11 6.25
C ARG A 190 14.87 -0.81 4.89
N THR A 191 13.77 -1.50 4.58
CA THR A 191 13.59 -2.20 3.29
C THR A 191 13.63 -1.22 2.12
N LEU A 192 12.89 -0.10 2.20
CA LEU A 192 12.91 0.92 1.15
C LEU A 192 14.28 1.59 1.01
N THR A 193 14.99 1.80 2.12
CA THR A 193 16.36 2.32 2.10
C THR A 193 17.30 1.34 1.37
N CYS A 194 17.26 0.06 1.71
CA CYS A 194 18.04 -0.96 1.02
C CYS A 194 17.69 -1.06 -0.47
N PHE A 195 16.42 -0.94 -0.83
CA PHE A 195 15.98 -0.89 -2.23
C PHE A 195 16.62 0.29 -2.97
N ALA A 196 16.51 1.51 -2.42
CA ALA A 196 17.07 2.72 -3.03
C ALA A 196 18.59 2.63 -3.17
N GLU A 197 19.30 2.12 -2.15
CA GLU A 197 20.73 1.88 -2.22
C GLU A 197 21.11 0.86 -3.30
N ALA A 198 20.40 -0.26 -3.38
CA ALA A 198 20.66 -1.30 -4.37
C ALA A 198 20.46 -0.78 -5.80
N ARG A 199 19.40 0.01 -6.03
CA ARG A 199 19.13 0.66 -7.32
C ARG A 199 20.10 1.80 -7.65
N SER A 200 20.70 2.43 -6.64
CA SER A 200 21.67 3.51 -6.83
C SER A 200 23.10 3.00 -7.12
N ARG A 201 23.40 1.74 -6.79
CA ARG A 201 24.71 1.12 -7.06
C ARG A 201 24.84 0.72 -8.52
N ARG A 202 26.02 0.93 -9.11
CA ARG A 202 26.39 0.29 -10.39
C ARG A 202 26.60 -1.20 -10.14
N LEU A 203 25.82 -2.07 -10.77
CA LEU A 203 26.16 -3.50 -10.81
C LEU A 203 27.42 -3.67 -11.69
N PRO A 204 28.47 -4.37 -11.21
CA PRO A 204 29.77 -4.46 -11.90
C PRO A 204 29.70 -5.04 -13.32
N TRP A 205 28.65 -5.80 -13.62
CA TRP A 205 28.47 -6.57 -14.85
C TRP A 205 27.46 -5.95 -15.83
N THR A 206 26.79 -4.86 -15.48
CA THR A 206 25.87 -4.17 -16.40
C THR A 206 26.53 -2.93 -16.97
N VAL A 207 26.54 -2.79 -18.29
CA VAL A 207 26.81 -1.53 -18.99
C VAL A 207 25.61 -0.61 -18.78
N CYS A 208 25.31 -0.29 -17.52
CA CYS A 208 24.20 0.58 -17.18
C CYS A 208 24.70 2.02 -17.31
N THR A 209 24.20 2.72 -18.33
CA THR A 209 24.51 4.13 -18.59
C THR A 209 23.77 5.08 -17.66
N THR A 210 22.95 4.58 -16.72
CA THR A 210 22.28 5.42 -15.74
C THR A 210 23.30 6.09 -14.81
N PRO A 211 23.20 7.43 -14.66
CA PRO A 211 24.04 8.16 -13.72
C PRO A 211 23.87 7.62 -12.30
N HIS A 212 24.97 7.62 -11.54
CA HIS A 212 24.92 7.31 -10.12
C HIS A 212 23.99 8.31 -9.42
N ARG A 213 22.87 7.83 -8.89
CA ARG A 213 21.92 8.65 -8.16
C ARG A 213 22.22 8.57 -6.66
N ASN A 214 21.98 9.66 -5.94
CA ASN A 214 22.01 9.64 -4.49
C ASN A 214 20.77 8.86 -3.97
N PRO A 215 20.93 7.74 -3.23
CA PRO A 215 19.79 6.97 -2.73
C PRO A 215 18.87 7.79 -1.82
N LYS A 216 19.41 8.80 -1.13
CA LYS A 216 18.63 9.69 -0.27
C LYS A 216 17.56 10.49 -1.02
N THR A 217 17.76 10.74 -2.31
CA THR A 217 16.82 11.49 -3.15
C THR A 217 15.86 10.59 -3.91
N TRP A 218 15.93 9.27 -3.70
CA TRP A 218 14.96 8.33 -4.26
C TRP A 218 13.59 8.55 -3.62
N ALA A 219 12.56 8.75 -4.43
CA ALA A 219 11.23 9.11 -3.98
C ALA A 219 10.25 7.95 -4.18
N PHE A 220 9.46 7.71 -3.15
CA PHE A 220 8.46 6.65 -3.12
C PHE A 220 7.06 7.23 -3.09
N TRP A 221 6.15 6.64 -3.86
CA TRP A 221 4.72 6.83 -3.61
C TRP A 221 4.27 5.74 -2.62
N ILE A 222 3.83 6.17 -1.44
CA ILE A 222 3.42 5.28 -0.34
C ILE A 222 2.03 5.70 0.10
N CYS A 223 1.05 4.80 0.01
CA CYS A 223 -0.37 5.14 0.14
C CYS A 223 -0.73 5.83 1.46
N ALA A 224 -0.09 5.47 2.57
CA ALA A 224 -0.33 6.10 3.88
C ALA A 224 0.13 7.56 3.97
N PHE A 225 1.13 7.96 3.17
CA PHE A 225 1.66 9.32 3.15
C PHE A 225 1.08 10.15 2.00
N ALA A 226 0.78 9.50 0.87
CA ALA A 226 0.31 10.13 -0.35
C ALA A 226 -1.20 10.43 -0.34
N ASN A 227 -2.00 9.53 0.26
CA ASN A 227 -3.44 9.73 0.34
C ASN A 227 -3.80 10.64 1.52
N ASN A 228 -4.86 11.42 1.37
CA ASN A 228 -5.42 12.22 2.45
C ASN A 228 -6.12 11.31 3.48
N GLN A 229 -5.50 11.16 4.65
CA GLN A 229 -6.00 10.28 5.72
C GLN A 229 -7.28 10.79 6.40
N TYR A 230 -7.74 12.01 6.05
CA TYR A 230 -9.01 12.58 6.48
C TYR A 230 -10.15 12.44 5.45
N ALA A 231 -9.83 12.01 4.23
CA ALA A 231 -10.78 11.85 3.12
C ALA A 231 -10.31 10.69 2.24
N ILE A 232 -10.19 9.50 2.85
CA ILE A 232 -9.59 8.33 2.19
C ILE A 232 -10.47 7.80 1.06
N GLU A 233 -11.78 8.04 1.15
CA GLU A 233 -12.79 7.64 0.16
C GLU A 233 -12.46 8.22 -1.22
N HIS A 234 -11.93 9.45 -1.25
CA HIS A 234 -11.52 10.12 -2.50
C HIS A 234 -10.34 9.41 -3.19
N ALA A 235 -9.57 8.59 -2.46
CA ALA A 235 -8.45 7.85 -3.03
C ALA A 235 -8.89 6.55 -3.72
N LEU A 236 -10.11 6.06 -3.48
CA LEU A 236 -10.59 4.75 -3.96
C LEU A 236 -11.16 4.79 -5.39
N GLY A 237 -11.47 5.97 -5.91
CA GLY A 237 -12.08 6.18 -7.23
C GLY A 237 -13.52 6.69 -7.16
N ASP A 238 -14.06 7.11 -8.32
CA ASP A 238 -15.44 7.57 -8.45
C ASP A 238 -16.40 6.41 -8.69
N PHE A 239 -17.17 6.05 -7.67
CA PHE A 239 -18.20 5.01 -7.70
C PHE A 239 -19.63 5.58 -7.87
N SER A 240 -19.78 6.71 -8.56
CA SER A 240 -21.10 7.21 -8.96
C SER A 240 -21.84 6.21 -9.86
N SER A 241 -23.18 6.30 -9.88
CA SER A 241 -24.08 5.36 -10.57
C SER A 241 -23.79 5.20 -12.05
N ASP A 242 -23.18 6.23 -12.66
CA ASP A 242 -22.99 6.33 -14.11
C ASP A 242 -21.62 5.78 -14.55
N VAL A 243 -20.80 5.30 -13.61
CA VAL A 243 -19.44 4.82 -13.85
C VAL A 243 -19.32 3.33 -13.54
N THR A 244 -18.84 2.54 -14.49
CA THR A 244 -18.60 1.10 -14.26
C THR A 244 -17.53 0.90 -13.15
N PRO A 245 -17.61 -0.16 -12.33
CA PRO A 245 -16.62 -0.42 -11.29
C PRO A 245 -15.17 -0.46 -11.80
N ARG A 246 -14.97 -0.96 -13.03
CA ARG A 246 -13.66 -0.96 -13.70
C ARG A 246 -13.15 0.47 -13.90
N THR A 247 -13.98 1.33 -14.48
CA THR A 247 -13.61 2.74 -14.71
C THR A 247 -13.38 3.46 -13.38
N ALA A 248 -14.23 3.21 -12.38
CA ALA A 248 -14.11 3.77 -11.04
C ALA A 248 -12.72 3.51 -10.44
N VAL A 249 -12.30 2.24 -10.38
CA VAL A 249 -10.99 1.85 -9.81
C VAL A 249 -9.82 2.46 -10.60
N MET A 250 -9.94 2.60 -11.92
CA MET A 250 -8.88 3.22 -12.74
C MET A 250 -8.76 4.74 -12.52
N THR A 251 -9.76 5.39 -11.94
CA THR A 251 -9.67 6.80 -11.50
C THR A 251 -9.11 6.95 -10.08
N SER A 252 -8.83 5.85 -9.39
CA SER A 252 -8.27 5.87 -8.03
C SER A 252 -6.89 6.54 -7.98
N ALA A 253 -6.52 7.04 -6.80
CA ALA A 253 -5.18 7.57 -6.56
C ALA A 253 -4.10 6.49 -6.77
N PHE A 254 -4.45 5.22 -6.51
CA PHE A 254 -3.58 4.07 -6.72
C PHE A 254 -3.28 3.84 -8.21
N ALA A 255 -4.32 3.77 -9.05
CA ALA A 255 -4.15 3.59 -10.48
C ALA A 255 -3.38 4.75 -11.11
N THR A 256 -3.72 5.99 -10.71
CA THR A 256 -3.05 7.19 -11.22
C THR A 256 -1.57 7.24 -10.81
N ALA A 257 -1.25 6.86 -9.56
CA ALA A 257 0.13 6.81 -9.10
C ALA A 257 0.94 5.68 -9.78
N LEU A 258 0.34 4.52 -10.00
CA LEU A 258 0.96 3.43 -10.76
C LEU A 258 1.28 3.86 -12.20
N ASP A 259 0.39 4.62 -12.83
CA ASP A 259 0.61 5.17 -14.17
C ASP A 259 1.72 6.24 -14.21
N ALA A 260 1.95 6.95 -13.10
CA ALA A 260 2.93 8.03 -13.02
C ALA A 260 4.38 7.58 -12.77
N VAL A 261 4.60 6.32 -12.35
CA VAL A 261 5.92 5.77 -12.01
C VAL A 261 6.47 4.82 -13.07
N SER A 262 7.78 4.57 -13.01
CA SER A 262 8.45 3.60 -13.89
C SER A 262 8.76 2.27 -13.20
N ASP A 263 8.82 2.26 -11.87
CA ASP A 263 9.14 1.08 -11.08
C ASP A 263 8.08 0.84 -10.00
N VAL A 264 7.88 -0.43 -9.66
CA VAL A 264 7.06 -0.83 -8.51
C VAL A 264 7.89 -1.73 -7.60
N VAL A 265 7.83 -1.50 -6.30
CA VAL A 265 8.43 -2.35 -5.28
C VAL A 265 7.33 -2.97 -4.43
N ALA A 266 7.38 -4.30 -4.30
CA ALA A 266 6.51 -5.05 -3.39
C ALA A 266 7.27 -5.32 -2.08
N VAL A 267 6.78 -4.79 -0.97
CA VAL A 267 7.38 -5.03 0.35
C VAL A 267 6.74 -6.27 0.98
N LEU A 268 7.54 -7.31 1.18
CA LEU A 268 7.09 -8.60 1.70
C LEU A 268 7.34 -8.69 3.21
N ASP A 269 6.27 -8.99 3.96
CA ASP A 269 6.40 -9.45 5.34
C ASP A 269 6.72 -10.94 5.40
N ASP A 270 7.02 -11.44 6.61
CA ASP A 270 7.37 -12.84 6.87
C ASP A 270 6.28 -13.86 6.45
N ARG A 271 5.04 -13.38 6.27
CA ARG A 271 3.87 -14.17 5.91
C ARG A 271 3.37 -13.91 4.48
N ALA A 272 4.02 -13.00 3.78
CA ALA A 272 3.61 -12.49 2.48
C ALA A 272 2.13 -12.05 2.44
N ILE A 273 1.68 -11.30 3.44
CA ILE A 273 0.28 -10.89 3.61
C ILE A 273 -0.19 -9.97 2.48
N ILE A 274 0.70 -9.26 1.80
CA ILE A 274 0.32 -8.42 0.66
C ILE A 274 -0.51 -9.18 -0.39
N TYR A 275 -0.26 -10.48 -0.57
CA TYR A 275 -0.95 -11.31 -1.55
C TYR A 275 -2.36 -11.74 -1.13
N THR A 276 -2.79 -11.38 0.09
CA THR A 276 -4.17 -11.60 0.57
C THR A 276 -4.95 -10.30 0.67
N ARG A 277 -4.38 -9.16 0.24
CA ARG A 277 -5.01 -7.83 0.32
C ARG A 277 -5.42 -7.38 -1.08
N ILE A 278 -6.71 -7.09 -1.24
CA ILE A 278 -7.30 -6.80 -2.55
C ILE A 278 -6.60 -5.64 -3.28
N TRP A 279 -6.27 -4.55 -2.59
CA TRP A 279 -5.57 -3.41 -3.17
C TRP A 279 -4.14 -3.76 -3.60
N CYS A 280 -3.39 -4.50 -2.78
CA CYS A 280 -2.05 -4.97 -3.18
C CYS A 280 -2.12 -5.93 -4.37
N CYS A 281 -3.14 -6.79 -4.43
CA CYS A 281 -3.35 -7.68 -5.57
C CYS A 281 -3.68 -6.90 -6.84
N PHE A 282 -4.52 -5.87 -6.73
CA PHE A 282 -4.81 -4.93 -7.81
C PHE A 282 -3.55 -4.22 -8.31
N GLU A 283 -2.70 -3.72 -7.41
CA GLU A 283 -1.43 -3.06 -7.76
C GLU A 283 -0.50 -4.00 -8.52
N LEU A 284 -0.30 -5.22 -8.01
CA LEU A 284 0.55 -6.23 -8.64
C LEU A 284 -0.01 -6.70 -9.99
N PHE A 285 -1.32 -6.86 -10.09
CA PHE A 285 -2.00 -7.18 -11.35
C PHE A 285 -1.81 -6.07 -12.38
N SER A 286 -1.98 -4.81 -11.96
CA SER A 286 -1.83 -3.64 -12.82
C SER A 286 -0.40 -3.58 -13.39
N VAL A 287 0.61 -3.84 -12.59
CA VAL A 287 2.00 -3.94 -13.08
C VAL A 287 2.14 -5.07 -14.10
N ALA A 288 1.61 -6.25 -13.81
CA ALA A 288 1.78 -7.44 -14.65
C ALA A 288 1.03 -7.37 -15.99
N ARG A 289 -0.03 -6.56 -16.11
CA ARG A 289 -0.91 -6.52 -17.29
C ARG A 289 -0.95 -5.16 -18.00
N LEU A 290 -0.71 -4.06 -17.29
CA LEU A 290 -0.86 -2.69 -17.83
C LEU A 290 0.48 -1.98 -18.06
N ILE A 291 1.57 -2.46 -17.42
CA ILE A 291 2.93 -1.91 -17.56
C ILE A 291 3.92 -2.74 -18.44
N PRO A 292 3.59 -3.91 -19.07
CA PRO A 292 4.62 -4.67 -19.79
C PRO A 292 5.25 -3.98 -21.03
N ASP A 293 4.62 -2.94 -21.59
CA ASP A 293 5.07 -2.29 -22.84
C ASP A 293 5.76 -0.91 -22.65
N ARG A 294 6.29 -0.60 -21.45
CA ARG A 294 7.04 0.65 -21.19
C ARG A 294 8.56 0.48 -21.19
#